data_AF-A0A7X4CYX0-F1
#
_entry.id   AF-A0A7X4CYX0-F1
#
_cell.length_a   1.000
_cell.length_b   1.000
_cell.length_c   1.000
_cell.angle_alpha   90.00
_cell.angle_beta   90.00
_cell.angle_gamma   90.00
#
_symmetry.space_group_name_H-M   'P 1'
#
loop_
_entity.id
_entity.type
_entity.pdbx_description
1 polymer ?
#
loop_
_entity_poly.entity_id
_entity_poly.type
_entity_poly.pdbx_seq_one_letter_code
_entity_poly.pdbx_strand_id
1 'polypeptide(L)'
;MTDRQNYRGDPLDSAERSFDEFDELNDPRPEETGFDRVVEEYVSRRGFLGGAVAVGTGAFLAGASLTCTAALTAGDARAAGGRLAFKAVAAGTADTVTVPEGYRWHIVVSWGDPLWSGGKAFDPATRGTGASQEMAFGDNTDGMALFMAGARSILAVNNEYTNRSIMYGMRDSMKPETADDVRKGKAAHGVSVMEVAQAGGRWRVVKDSPYNRRVTADTPMELTGPAAGHDLLKTKADPTGRRSLGTWNNCGNGRTPWGTYLTCEENFNGYFSSSDEALALSPAFRRYGVGHKDWGYAWATADERFDIAKHPNEPNRAGYVVEIDPLDPESTPKKRTALGRMKHENAELVVAANGRIVVYMGDDERGEYLYRYVSDGVYAAGRGNDDLLDRGTLYAARFDADGTGEWLALTPQTTGMASRAEICIHTRMAASAVKATTMDRPEWVAANPHKAEAY
;
A
#
# COMPACT_ATOMS: atom_id res chain seq x y z
N MET A 1 -28.97 -8.87 -39.48
CA MET A 1 -27.60 -8.74 -40.01
C MET A 1 -27.26 -7.27 -40.04
N THR A 2 -26.65 -6.78 -38.97
CA THR A 2 -25.91 -5.52 -38.93
C THR A 2 -24.80 -5.75 -37.91
N ASP A 3 -23.59 -5.65 -38.42
CA ASP A 3 -22.33 -6.08 -37.84
C ASP A 3 -22.01 -5.33 -36.54
N ARG A 4 -21.91 -6.06 -35.43
CA ARG A 4 -21.10 -5.63 -34.28
C ARG A 4 -19.67 -6.03 -34.59
N GLN A 5 -18.94 -5.15 -35.26
CA GLN A 5 -17.49 -5.32 -35.38
C GLN A 5 -16.86 -5.17 -34.00
N ASN A 6 -16.29 -6.28 -33.56
CA ASN A 6 -15.44 -6.45 -32.40
C ASN A 6 -14.36 -5.35 -32.37
N TYR A 7 -14.38 -4.53 -31.32
CA TYR A 7 -13.16 -3.93 -30.78
C TYR A 7 -12.30 -5.09 -30.26
N ARG A 8 -11.50 -5.69 -31.14
CA ARG A 8 -10.30 -6.42 -30.71
C ARG A 8 -9.28 -5.32 -30.42
N GLY A 9 -9.10 -5.03 -29.13
CA GLY A 9 -8.06 -4.14 -28.67
C GLY A 9 -6.72 -4.60 -29.22
N ASP A 10 -5.97 -3.65 -29.77
CA ASP A 10 -4.53 -3.82 -29.94
C ASP A 10 -3.92 -4.28 -28.61
N PRO A 11 -2.89 -5.16 -28.64
CA PRO A 11 -2.19 -5.51 -27.42
C PRO A 11 -1.48 -4.24 -26.93
N LEU A 12 -2.07 -3.58 -25.91
CA LEU A 12 -1.38 -2.57 -25.14
C LEU A 12 0.00 -3.12 -24.78
N ASP A 13 1.03 -2.37 -25.16
CA ASP A 13 2.41 -2.69 -24.82
C ASP A 13 2.46 -2.96 -23.30
N SER A 14 3.24 -3.96 -22.90
CA SER A 14 3.66 -4.22 -21.51
C SER A 14 4.00 -2.96 -20.69
N ALA A 15 4.30 -1.84 -21.34
CA ALA A 15 4.60 -0.56 -20.72
C ALA A 15 3.41 0.18 -20.07
N GLU A 16 2.15 -0.12 -20.42
CA GLU A 16 0.98 0.69 -19.99
C GLU A 16 -0.02 -0.03 -19.06
N ARG A 17 0.25 -1.27 -18.65
CA ARG A 17 -0.67 -2.01 -17.78
C ARG A 17 -0.62 -1.51 -16.33
N SER A 18 -1.78 -1.38 -15.68
CA SER A 18 -1.86 -1.19 -14.23
C SER A 18 -1.38 -2.44 -13.47
N PHE A 19 -1.10 -2.32 -12.18
CA PHE A 19 -0.70 -3.47 -11.35
C PHE A 19 -1.81 -4.51 -11.26
N ASP A 20 -3.05 -4.07 -11.16
CA ASP A 20 -4.24 -4.92 -11.17
C ASP A 20 -4.38 -5.67 -12.49
N GLU A 21 -4.14 -5.01 -13.62
CA GLU A 21 -4.12 -5.69 -14.92
C GLU A 21 -2.98 -6.72 -15.00
N PHE A 22 -1.84 -6.47 -14.37
CA PHE A 22 -0.76 -7.45 -14.25
C PHE A 22 -1.17 -8.63 -13.35
N ASP A 23 -1.83 -8.39 -12.24
CA ASP A 23 -2.31 -9.45 -11.36
C ASP A 23 -3.36 -10.31 -12.05
N GLU A 24 -4.37 -9.71 -12.69
CA GLU A 24 -5.41 -10.45 -13.41
C GLU A 24 -4.85 -11.26 -14.59
N LEU A 25 -3.75 -10.80 -15.21
CA LEU A 25 -3.07 -11.54 -16.26
C LEU A 25 -2.25 -12.72 -15.72
N ASN A 26 -1.61 -12.56 -14.56
CA ASN A 26 -0.66 -13.53 -14.01
C ASN A 26 -1.31 -14.55 -13.08
N ASP A 27 -2.34 -14.15 -12.31
CA ASP A 27 -3.09 -14.97 -11.37
C ASP A 27 -4.58 -14.53 -11.32
N PRO A 28 -5.37 -14.81 -12.37
CA PRO A 28 -6.76 -14.35 -12.47
C PRO A 28 -7.61 -14.86 -11.30
N ARG A 29 -8.23 -13.92 -10.59
CA ARG A 29 -9.07 -14.20 -9.42
C ARG A 29 -10.53 -14.39 -9.85
N PRO A 30 -11.36 -15.11 -9.06
CA PRO A 30 -12.79 -15.16 -9.33
C PRO A 30 -13.37 -13.73 -9.42
N GLU A 31 -14.25 -13.51 -10.40
CA GLU A 31 -14.86 -12.19 -10.64
C GLU A 31 -15.68 -11.72 -9.44
N GLU A 32 -16.42 -12.65 -8.83
CA GLU A 32 -17.25 -12.42 -7.63
C GLU A 32 -16.48 -12.80 -6.36
N THR A 33 -16.41 -11.87 -5.40
CA THR A 33 -15.77 -12.12 -4.11
C THR A 33 -16.73 -12.63 -3.05
N GLY A 34 -16.20 -13.02 -1.89
CA GLY A 34 -17.01 -13.39 -0.74
C GLY A 34 -17.77 -12.20 -0.19
N PHE A 35 -17.21 -11.00 -0.27
CA PHE A 35 -17.86 -9.77 0.16
C PHE A 35 -19.03 -9.40 -0.75
N ASP A 36 -18.89 -9.52 -2.08
CA ASP A 36 -20.00 -9.37 -3.03
C ASP A 36 -21.21 -10.22 -2.63
N ARG A 37 -20.97 -11.52 -2.35
CA ARG A 37 -22.01 -12.46 -1.91
C ARG A 37 -22.67 -12.04 -0.61
N VAL A 38 -21.87 -11.57 0.36
CA VAL A 38 -22.38 -11.10 1.66
C VAL A 38 -23.26 -9.87 1.47
N VAL A 39 -22.85 -8.92 0.62
CA VAL A 39 -23.63 -7.72 0.31
C VAL A 39 -24.92 -8.08 -0.43
N GLU A 40 -24.86 -8.95 -1.44
CA GLU A 40 -26.05 -9.40 -2.18
C GLU A 40 -27.05 -10.13 -1.27
N GLU A 41 -26.56 -11.02 -0.39
CA GLU A 41 -27.42 -11.73 0.55
C GLU A 41 -28.04 -10.78 1.58
N TYR A 42 -27.28 -9.81 2.09
CA TYR A 42 -27.79 -8.81 3.02
C TYR A 42 -28.87 -7.92 2.38
N VAL A 43 -28.63 -7.44 1.16
CA VAL A 43 -29.59 -6.63 0.40
C VAL A 43 -30.85 -7.43 0.07
N SER A 44 -30.72 -8.68 -0.37
CA SER A 44 -31.86 -9.55 -0.71
C SER A 44 -32.70 -9.91 0.51
N ARG A 45 -32.10 -10.23 1.67
CA ARG A 45 -32.81 -10.46 2.93
C ARG A 45 -33.62 -9.24 3.37
N ARG A 46 -33.05 -8.04 3.23
CA ARG A 46 -33.77 -6.78 3.51
C ARG A 46 -34.86 -6.49 2.49
N GLY A 47 -34.62 -6.78 1.21
CA GLY A 47 -35.63 -6.71 0.15
C GLY A 47 -36.81 -7.66 0.41
N PHE A 48 -36.56 -8.86 0.93
CA PHE A 48 -37.60 -9.82 1.32
C PHE A 48 -38.38 -9.36 2.56
N LEU A 49 -37.70 -8.88 3.61
CA LEU A 49 -38.36 -8.35 4.82
C LEU A 49 -39.14 -7.06 4.56
N GLY A 50 -38.67 -6.21 3.64
CA GLY A 50 -39.41 -5.05 3.14
C GLY A 50 -40.54 -5.41 2.17
N GLY A 51 -40.38 -6.51 1.41
CA GLY A 51 -41.36 -7.02 0.43
C GLY A 51 -42.51 -7.83 1.02
N ALA A 52 -42.38 -8.35 2.24
CA ALA A 52 -43.44 -9.08 2.96
C ALA A 52 -44.56 -8.17 3.52
N VAL A 53 -44.52 -6.85 3.27
CA VAL A 53 -45.58 -5.87 3.64
C VAL A 53 -46.38 -5.38 2.42
N ALA A 54 -46.30 -6.04 1.27
CA ALA A 54 -47.11 -5.69 0.10
C ALA A 54 -48.47 -6.43 0.03
N VAL A 55 -49.28 -6.31 1.08
CA VAL A 55 -50.76 -6.34 0.98
C VAL A 55 -51.30 -5.18 1.82
N GLY A 56 -51.72 -4.11 1.16
CA GLY A 56 -52.49 -3.02 1.78
C GLY A 56 -51.92 -1.63 1.55
N THR A 57 -52.44 -0.95 0.54
CA THR A 57 -52.32 0.48 0.29
C THR A 57 -52.75 1.30 1.50
N GLY A 58 -51.84 2.12 2.05
CA GLY A 58 -52.19 3.30 2.86
C GLY A 58 -51.93 3.21 4.38
N ALA A 59 -50.91 3.96 4.82
CA ALA A 59 -50.71 4.54 6.15
C ALA A 59 -50.34 3.63 7.35
N PHE A 60 -49.03 3.59 7.67
CA PHE A 60 -48.45 3.73 9.03
C PHE A 60 -46.91 3.86 8.90
N LEU A 61 -46.33 5.06 8.97
CA LEU A 61 -45.68 5.70 10.13
C LEU A 61 -44.45 4.99 10.72
N ALA A 62 -43.33 5.72 10.65
CA ALA A 62 -42.34 5.97 11.71
C ALA A 62 -41.51 4.80 12.28
N GLY A 63 -40.20 4.85 12.02
CA GLY A 63 -39.18 4.26 12.88
C GLY A 63 -38.09 3.50 12.14
N ALA A 64 -36.85 3.99 12.27
CA ALA A 64 -35.58 3.36 11.92
C ALA A 64 -35.18 3.31 10.42
N SER A 65 -34.22 4.19 10.09
CA SER A 65 -33.05 3.88 9.25
C SER A 65 -33.28 3.71 7.74
N LEU A 66 -33.59 4.81 7.04
CA LEU A 66 -33.20 4.99 5.63
C LEU A 66 -31.82 5.69 5.55
N THR A 67 -30.76 4.90 5.55
CA THR A 67 -29.45 5.27 5.01
C THR A 67 -28.89 4.02 4.33
N CYS A 68 -29.25 3.84 3.06
CA CYS A 68 -28.55 3.04 2.03
C CYS A 68 -29.53 2.72 0.89
N THR A 69 -29.99 3.75 0.15
CA THR A 69 -30.60 3.62 -1.20
C THR A 69 -30.86 4.99 -1.84
N ALA A 70 -29.86 5.88 -1.81
CA ALA A 70 -29.93 7.13 -2.57
C ALA A 70 -28.53 7.55 -3.05
N ALA A 71 -27.96 6.77 -3.95
CA ALA A 71 -26.88 7.20 -4.81
C ALA A 71 -27.14 6.62 -6.20
N LEU A 72 -28.16 7.14 -6.89
CA LEU A 72 -28.42 7.04 -8.34
C LEU A 72 -29.72 7.79 -8.69
N THR A 73 -29.87 9.04 -8.24
CA THR A 73 -30.73 10.03 -8.91
C THR A 73 -30.14 11.41 -8.67
N ALA A 74 -29.78 12.12 -9.74
CA ALA A 74 -29.45 13.53 -9.69
C ALA A 74 -30.71 14.30 -9.30
N GLY A 75 -30.81 14.66 -8.02
CA GLY A 75 -31.87 15.48 -7.47
C GLY A 75 -31.25 16.56 -6.60
N ASP A 76 -31.63 17.81 -6.84
CA ASP A 76 -31.17 19.00 -6.12
C ASP A 76 -31.10 18.77 -4.61
N ALA A 77 -29.88 18.56 -4.10
CA ALA A 77 -29.60 18.52 -2.69
C ALA A 77 -29.76 19.94 -2.11
N ARG A 78 -30.99 20.28 -1.71
CA ARG A 78 -31.22 21.40 -0.80
C ARG A 78 -30.42 21.17 0.47
N ALA A 79 -29.42 22.02 0.66
CA ALA A 79 -28.50 22.04 1.79
C ALA A 79 -29.27 22.13 3.12
N ALA A 80 -29.39 20.99 3.81
CA ALA A 80 -29.48 21.00 5.26
C ALA A 80 -28.07 21.24 5.80
N GLY A 81 -27.71 22.50 6.04
CA GLY A 81 -26.49 22.96 6.74
C GLY A 81 -25.26 22.04 6.63
N GLY A 82 -24.66 21.94 5.43
CA GLY A 82 -23.56 21.01 5.17
C GLY A 82 -22.30 21.33 5.99
N ARG A 83 -21.67 20.30 6.56
CA ARG A 83 -20.36 20.39 7.25
C ARG A 83 -19.21 20.88 6.36
N LEU A 84 -19.43 20.96 5.05
CA LEU A 84 -18.41 21.32 4.06
C LEU A 84 -18.55 22.81 3.70
N ALA A 85 -17.50 23.58 4.00
CA ALA A 85 -17.48 25.03 3.83
C ALA A 85 -17.11 25.50 2.40
N PHE A 86 -17.21 24.63 1.40
CA PHE A 86 -16.88 24.93 0.01
C PHE A 86 -17.95 24.37 -0.95
N LYS A 87 -18.08 25.01 -2.11
CA LYS A 87 -18.94 24.50 -3.19
C LYS A 87 -18.19 23.41 -3.95
N ALA A 88 -18.83 22.26 -4.16
CA ALA A 88 -18.28 21.18 -4.97
C ALA A 88 -17.91 21.66 -6.38
N VAL A 89 -16.78 21.18 -6.90
CA VAL A 89 -16.32 21.40 -8.27
C VAL A 89 -16.90 20.33 -9.19
N ALA A 90 -17.13 20.68 -10.46
CA ALA A 90 -17.59 19.71 -11.45
C ALA A 90 -16.44 18.81 -11.93
N ALA A 91 -16.75 17.58 -12.31
CA ALA A 91 -15.81 16.72 -13.01
C ALA A 91 -15.41 17.34 -14.36
N GLY A 92 -14.15 17.14 -14.77
CA GLY A 92 -13.61 17.66 -16.02
C GLY A 92 -12.39 16.85 -16.49
N THR A 93 -11.96 17.09 -17.72
CA THR A 93 -10.87 16.35 -18.39
C THR A 93 -9.68 17.24 -18.74
N ALA A 94 -9.62 18.45 -18.18
CA ALA A 94 -8.48 19.33 -18.39
C ALA A 94 -7.26 18.79 -17.64
N ASP A 95 -6.09 18.83 -18.28
CA ASP A 95 -4.80 18.48 -17.68
C ASP A 95 -4.31 19.58 -16.71
N THR A 96 -5.07 19.78 -15.64
CA THR A 96 -4.83 20.79 -14.61
C THR A 96 -5.59 20.46 -13.33
N VAL A 97 -5.22 21.09 -12.21
CA VAL A 97 -5.96 20.94 -10.95
C VAL A 97 -7.04 22.02 -10.85
N THR A 98 -8.30 21.59 -10.77
CA THR A 98 -9.46 22.47 -10.52
C THR A 98 -9.83 22.43 -9.04
N VAL A 99 -9.83 23.59 -8.38
CA VAL A 99 -10.14 23.72 -6.94
C VAL A 99 -11.37 24.60 -6.72
N PRO A 100 -12.05 24.49 -5.55
CA PRO A 100 -13.18 25.35 -5.23
C PRO A 100 -12.83 26.85 -5.23
N GLU A 101 -13.84 27.70 -5.35
CA GLU A 101 -13.67 29.16 -5.29
C GLU A 101 -12.97 29.57 -3.97
N GLY A 102 -11.98 30.48 -4.07
CA GLY A 102 -11.17 30.94 -2.95
C GLY A 102 -9.97 30.04 -2.60
N TYR A 103 -9.86 28.86 -3.22
CA TYR A 103 -8.71 27.97 -3.08
C TYR A 103 -7.67 28.20 -4.18
N ARG A 104 -6.43 27.79 -3.91
CA ARG A 104 -5.31 27.81 -4.85
C ARG A 104 -4.46 26.56 -4.62
N TRP A 105 -3.77 26.13 -5.67
CA TRP A 105 -2.80 25.04 -5.59
C TRP A 105 -1.47 25.51 -6.20
N HIS A 106 -0.38 24.85 -5.79
CA HIS A 106 0.95 25.01 -6.38
C HIS A 106 1.76 23.74 -6.15
N ILE A 107 2.76 23.50 -7.00
CA ILE A 107 3.68 22.37 -6.87
C ILE A 107 4.66 22.63 -5.72
N VAL A 108 4.81 21.67 -4.80
CA VAL A 108 5.79 21.73 -3.70
C VAL A 108 7.12 21.10 -4.12
N VAL A 109 7.06 19.93 -4.75
CA VAL A 109 8.19 19.15 -5.28
C VAL A 109 7.66 18.26 -6.42
N SER A 110 8.54 17.85 -7.33
CA SER A 110 8.25 16.88 -8.39
C SER A 110 9.35 15.82 -8.46
N TRP A 111 9.05 14.69 -9.10
CA TRP A 111 10.04 13.65 -9.38
C TRP A 111 11.31 14.26 -10.01
N GLY A 112 12.47 13.86 -9.49
CA GLY A 112 13.76 14.32 -9.99
C GLY A 112 14.21 15.67 -9.43
N ASP A 113 13.39 16.37 -8.65
CA ASP A 113 13.83 17.57 -7.95
C ASP A 113 14.89 17.21 -6.89
N PRO A 114 16.06 17.87 -6.90
CA PRO A 114 17.13 17.55 -5.96
C PRO A 114 16.80 18.02 -4.54
N LEU A 115 16.98 17.13 -3.55
CA LEU A 115 16.78 17.43 -2.12
C LEU A 115 18.02 18.06 -1.47
N TRP A 116 19.16 18.01 -2.15
CA TRP A 116 20.42 18.62 -1.71
C TRP A 116 20.96 19.58 -2.76
N SER A 117 21.73 20.60 -2.36
CA SER A 117 22.31 21.58 -3.28
C SER A 117 23.35 20.97 -4.23
N GLY A 118 24.02 19.89 -3.82
CA GLY A 118 24.92 19.11 -4.67
C GLY A 118 24.20 18.23 -5.71
N GLY A 119 22.87 18.07 -5.61
CA GLY A 119 22.08 17.31 -6.57
C GLY A 119 21.93 18.02 -7.91
N LYS A 120 21.84 17.25 -8.99
CA LYS A 120 21.61 17.80 -10.34
C LYS A 120 20.13 18.14 -10.51
N ALA A 121 19.83 19.26 -11.16
CA ALA A 121 18.48 19.57 -11.59
C ALA A 121 18.01 18.52 -12.61
N PHE A 122 16.71 18.19 -12.59
CA PHE A 122 16.13 17.29 -13.56
C PHE A 122 16.26 17.88 -14.97
N ASP A 123 16.74 17.05 -15.90
CA ASP A 123 16.86 17.38 -17.31
C ASP A 123 15.93 16.45 -18.10
N PRO A 124 14.89 16.99 -18.76
CA PRO A 124 13.99 16.19 -19.57
C PRO A 124 14.65 15.43 -20.72
N ALA A 125 15.78 15.91 -21.27
CA ALA A 125 16.42 15.22 -22.39
C ALA A 125 17.15 13.95 -21.93
N THR A 126 17.87 14.02 -20.81
CA THR A 126 18.68 12.90 -20.30
C THR A 126 17.96 12.07 -19.24
N ARG A 127 16.92 12.62 -18.59
CA ARG A 127 16.22 12.12 -17.39
C ARG A 127 17.15 11.73 -16.22
N GLY A 128 18.44 12.10 -16.25
CA GLY A 128 19.40 11.75 -15.21
C GLY A 128 19.85 10.28 -15.15
N THR A 129 20.72 10.00 -14.19
CA THR A 129 21.39 8.71 -13.89
C THR A 129 20.98 8.18 -12.51
N GLY A 130 21.43 6.97 -12.17
CA GLY A 130 21.24 6.41 -10.82
C GLY A 130 21.75 7.34 -9.72
N ALA A 131 22.96 7.87 -9.89
CA ALA A 131 23.56 8.80 -8.93
C ALA A 131 22.79 10.13 -8.77
N SER A 132 22.17 10.66 -9.83
CA SER A 132 21.32 11.85 -9.66
C SER A 132 19.99 11.53 -8.98
N GLN A 133 19.42 10.35 -9.24
CA GLN A 133 18.15 9.94 -8.65
C GLN A 133 18.27 9.67 -7.13
N GLU A 134 19.40 9.15 -6.66
CA GLU A 134 19.71 8.99 -5.23
C GLU A 134 19.71 10.33 -4.47
N MET A 135 19.99 11.43 -5.18
CA MET A 135 20.03 12.80 -4.64
C MET A 135 18.73 13.58 -4.87
N ALA A 136 17.71 12.95 -5.45
CA ALA A 136 16.48 13.59 -5.88
C ALA A 136 15.26 12.93 -5.26
N PHE A 137 14.15 13.66 -5.27
CA PHE A 137 12.84 13.15 -4.91
C PHE A 137 12.43 12.01 -5.86
N GLY A 138 11.83 10.96 -5.30
CA GLY A 138 11.46 9.75 -6.05
C GLY A 138 10.30 9.96 -7.02
N ASP A 139 10.00 8.92 -7.80
CA ASP A 139 8.92 8.92 -8.80
C ASP A 139 7.59 8.50 -8.15
N ASN A 140 6.46 8.69 -8.86
CA ASN A 140 5.09 8.32 -8.47
C ASN A 140 4.83 8.39 -6.96
N THR A 141 4.70 9.63 -6.48
CA THR A 141 4.41 9.87 -5.07
C THR A 141 3.07 9.32 -4.67
N ASP A 142 3.03 8.68 -3.51
CA ASP A 142 1.81 8.10 -2.96
C ASP A 142 1.61 8.53 -1.51
N GLY A 143 1.36 7.59 -0.58
CA GLY A 143 1.11 7.82 0.83
C GLY A 143 2.13 8.78 1.46
N MET A 144 1.65 9.65 2.34
CA MET A 144 2.48 10.66 2.97
C MET A 144 1.96 11.09 4.35
N ALA A 145 2.89 11.50 5.21
CA ALA A 145 2.54 12.09 6.51
C ALA A 145 3.48 13.22 6.90
N LEU A 146 2.92 14.23 7.58
CA LEU A 146 3.66 15.38 8.10
C LEU A 146 4.00 15.21 9.59
N PHE A 147 5.26 15.43 9.91
CA PHE A 147 5.87 15.38 11.24
C PHE A 147 6.44 16.75 11.62
N MET A 148 6.67 16.93 12.92
CA MET A 148 7.23 18.17 13.46
C MET A 148 8.52 17.89 14.22
N ALA A 149 9.60 18.57 13.83
CA ALA A 149 10.86 18.65 14.59
C ALA A 149 11.01 20.06 15.16
N GLY A 150 10.49 20.26 16.37
CA GLY A 150 10.32 21.60 16.92
C GLY A 150 9.39 22.44 16.03
N ALA A 151 9.91 23.51 15.45
CA ALA A 151 9.17 24.38 14.52
C ALA A 151 9.28 23.95 13.03
N ARG A 152 10.06 22.91 12.72
CA ARG A 152 10.29 22.44 11.34
C ARG A 152 9.24 21.40 10.96
N SER A 153 8.78 21.49 9.72
CA SER A 153 7.80 20.57 9.13
C SER A 153 8.53 19.54 8.27
N ILE A 154 8.47 18.27 8.67
CA ILE A 154 9.15 17.15 7.98
C ILE A 154 8.10 16.30 7.30
N LEU A 155 8.17 16.17 5.98
CA LEU A 155 7.25 15.35 5.18
C LEU A 155 7.96 14.04 4.81
N ALA A 156 7.36 12.91 5.17
CA ALA A 156 7.71 11.61 4.63
C ALA A 156 6.69 11.26 3.54
N VAL A 157 7.18 10.90 2.35
CA VAL A 157 6.37 10.62 1.16
C VAL A 157 6.86 9.34 0.53
N ASN A 158 5.94 8.40 0.27
CA ASN A 158 6.24 7.20 -0.47
C ASN A 158 6.51 7.51 -1.95
N ASN A 159 7.33 6.69 -2.56
CA ASN A 159 7.61 6.67 -3.99
C ASN A 159 7.37 5.25 -4.47
N GLU A 160 6.18 5.02 -5.03
CA GLU A 160 5.64 3.69 -5.20
C GLU A 160 6.35 2.97 -6.34
N TYR A 161 6.27 3.51 -7.55
CA TYR A 161 6.84 2.90 -8.74
C TYR A 161 7.45 3.91 -9.70
N THR A 162 7.87 3.43 -10.87
CA THR A 162 8.40 4.27 -11.93
C THR A 162 7.63 4.06 -13.22
N ASN A 163 7.23 5.15 -13.86
CA ASN A 163 6.66 5.10 -15.20
C ASN A 163 7.78 4.75 -16.20
N ARG A 164 7.95 3.47 -16.53
CA ARG A 164 9.12 2.98 -17.29
C ARG A 164 9.34 3.75 -18.59
N SER A 165 8.29 3.98 -19.37
CA SER A 165 8.37 4.69 -20.65
C SER A 165 8.78 6.16 -20.51
N ILE A 166 8.42 6.81 -19.40
CA ILE A 166 8.81 8.18 -19.08
C ILE A 166 10.24 8.21 -18.53
N MET A 167 10.53 7.33 -17.56
CA MET A 167 11.80 7.27 -16.85
C MET A 167 12.97 6.91 -17.75
N TYR A 168 12.73 6.01 -18.71
CA TYR A 168 13.70 5.51 -19.68
C TYR A 168 13.41 6.00 -21.09
N GLY A 169 12.62 7.07 -21.26
CA GLY A 169 12.26 7.61 -22.58
C GLY A 169 13.44 8.14 -23.41
N MET A 170 14.65 8.18 -22.86
CA MET A 170 15.89 8.45 -23.59
C MET A 170 16.51 7.18 -24.23
N ARG A 171 15.98 6.00 -23.90
CA ARG A 171 16.37 4.70 -24.45
C ARG A 171 15.45 4.33 -25.60
N ASP A 172 15.97 3.66 -26.62
CA ASP A 172 15.17 3.20 -27.76
C ASP A 172 14.09 2.20 -27.32
N SER A 173 14.41 1.33 -26.36
CA SER A 173 13.45 0.36 -25.82
C SER A 173 12.44 0.95 -24.84
N MET A 174 12.67 2.20 -24.37
CA MET A 174 11.93 2.82 -23.27
C MET A 174 11.88 1.95 -21.99
N LYS A 175 12.89 1.10 -21.81
CA LYS A 175 13.06 0.16 -20.68
C LYS A 175 14.48 0.28 -20.11
N PRO A 176 14.75 -0.28 -18.91
CA PRO A 176 16.11 -0.36 -18.40
C PRO A 176 16.99 -1.21 -19.32
N GLU A 177 18.12 -0.67 -19.78
CA GLU A 177 19.06 -1.37 -20.68
C GLU A 177 20.43 -1.61 -20.02
N THR A 178 20.72 -0.87 -18.95
CA THR A 178 22.02 -0.89 -18.27
C THR A 178 21.87 -1.04 -16.76
N ALA A 179 22.95 -1.45 -16.09
CA ALA A 179 22.99 -1.51 -14.62
C ALA A 179 22.72 -0.15 -13.96
N ASP A 180 23.09 0.97 -14.61
CA ASP A 180 22.77 2.31 -14.10
C ASP A 180 21.28 2.63 -14.25
N ASP A 181 20.60 2.14 -15.30
CA ASP A 181 19.14 2.29 -15.43
C ASP A 181 18.42 1.52 -14.30
N VAL A 182 18.86 0.29 -14.00
CA VAL A 182 18.31 -0.49 -12.87
C VAL A 182 18.57 0.23 -11.54
N ARG A 183 19.80 0.73 -11.31
CA ARG A 183 20.15 1.54 -10.13
C ARG A 183 19.24 2.76 -10.02
N LYS A 184 19.01 3.47 -11.12
CA LYS A 184 18.12 4.63 -11.19
C LYS A 184 16.69 4.25 -10.84
N GLY A 185 16.15 3.18 -11.41
CA GLY A 185 14.84 2.64 -11.07
C GLY A 185 14.71 2.36 -9.58
N LYS A 186 15.63 1.58 -9.01
CA LYS A 186 15.68 1.26 -7.58
C LYS A 186 15.78 2.50 -6.68
N ALA A 187 16.57 3.49 -7.10
CA ALA A 187 16.72 4.76 -6.40
C ALA A 187 15.52 5.68 -6.56
N ALA A 188 14.59 5.46 -7.50
CA ALA A 188 13.37 6.24 -7.63
C ALA A 188 12.23 5.73 -6.73
N HIS A 189 12.31 4.49 -6.23
CA HIS A 189 11.34 3.89 -5.31
C HIS A 189 11.69 4.24 -3.84
N GLY A 190 10.80 3.87 -2.92
CA GLY A 190 11.04 3.89 -1.49
C GLY A 190 10.31 5.03 -0.79
N VAL A 191 11.03 5.81 0.01
CA VAL A 191 10.49 6.97 0.74
C VAL A 191 11.43 8.16 0.59
N SER A 192 10.85 9.32 0.31
CA SER A 192 11.50 10.62 0.39
C SER A 192 11.10 11.29 1.71
N VAL A 193 12.08 11.49 2.61
CA VAL A 193 11.91 12.32 3.81
C VAL A 193 12.54 13.68 3.53
N MET A 194 11.80 14.75 3.75
CA MET A 194 12.28 16.10 3.47
C MET A 194 11.68 17.16 4.39
N GLU A 195 12.48 18.16 4.74
CA GLU A 195 11.95 19.37 5.38
C GLU A 195 11.24 20.25 4.34
N VAL A 196 10.04 20.73 4.69
CA VAL A 196 9.30 21.71 3.90
C VAL A 196 9.05 22.96 4.74
N ALA A 197 9.12 24.14 4.11
CA ALA A 197 8.87 25.40 4.78
C ALA A 197 8.10 26.36 3.87
N GLN A 198 7.32 27.26 4.49
CA GLN A 198 6.67 28.34 3.76
C GLN A 198 7.62 29.51 3.54
N ALA A 199 7.67 30.00 2.30
CA ALA A 199 8.35 31.24 1.95
C ALA A 199 7.50 32.03 0.95
N GLY A 200 7.07 33.24 1.34
CA GLY A 200 6.20 34.08 0.51
C GLY A 200 4.82 33.43 0.24
N GLY A 201 4.24 32.77 1.24
CA GLY A 201 2.93 32.13 1.14
C GLY A 201 2.88 30.83 0.32
N ARG A 202 4.04 30.27 -0.05
CA ARG A 202 4.17 28.98 -0.74
C ARG A 202 5.11 28.03 0.01
N TRP A 203 4.72 26.78 0.11
CA TRP A 203 5.57 25.69 0.59
C TRP A 203 6.64 25.33 -0.43
N ARG A 204 7.85 25.03 0.06
CA ARG A 204 8.99 24.53 -0.74
C ARG A 204 9.81 23.55 0.10
N VAL A 205 10.54 22.68 -0.60
CA VAL A 205 11.59 21.84 0.00
C VAL A 205 12.73 22.73 0.51
N VAL A 206 13.17 22.48 1.74
CA VAL A 206 14.40 23.05 2.30
C VAL A 206 15.55 22.13 1.91
N LYS A 207 16.33 22.54 0.90
CA LYS A 207 17.52 21.80 0.48
C LYS A 207 18.55 21.74 1.61
N ASP A 208 19.31 20.65 1.65
CA ASP A 208 20.37 20.41 2.64
C ASP A 208 19.88 20.42 4.10
N SER A 209 18.58 20.25 4.32
CA SER A 209 18.08 20.02 5.67
C SER A 209 18.72 18.74 6.21
N PRO A 210 19.13 18.72 7.49
CA PRO A 210 19.66 17.50 8.12
C PRO A 210 18.64 16.36 8.15
N TYR A 211 17.34 16.64 7.94
CA TYR A 211 16.29 15.62 7.89
C TYR A 211 16.07 15.04 6.49
N ASN A 212 16.65 15.64 5.44
CA ASN A 212 16.47 15.14 4.09
C ASN A 212 17.12 13.75 3.96
N ARG A 213 16.35 12.78 3.48
CA ARG A 213 16.79 11.39 3.34
C ARG A 213 16.03 10.70 2.22
N ARG A 214 16.74 9.86 1.46
CA ARG A 214 16.14 8.85 0.60
C ARG A 214 16.27 7.48 1.26
N VAL A 215 15.15 6.80 1.42
CA VAL A 215 15.08 5.35 1.69
C VAL A 215 14.70 4.71 0.37
N THR A 216 15.42 3.68 -0.06
CA THR A 216 15.34 3.10 -1.42
C THR A 216 15.30 1.58 -1.38
N ALA A 217 15.20 0.95 -2.55
CA ALA A 217 15.26 -0.51 -2.70
C ALA A 217 16.62 -1.14 -2.28
N ASP A 218 17.61 -0.34 -1.88
CA ASP A 218 18.93 -0.79 -1.40
C ASP A 218 19.29 -0.32 0.02
N THR A 219 18.41 0.42 0.70
CA THR A 219 18.69 0.88 2.06
C THR A 219 18.74 -0.32 3.03
N PRO A 220 19.78 -0.47 3.88
CA PRO A 220 19.81 -1.51 4.90
C PRO A 220 18.64 -1.39 5.89
N MET A 221 18.00 -2.51 6.20
CA MET A 221 16.84 -2.57 7.10
C MET A 221 16.95 -3.74 8.08
N GLU A 222 16.28 -3.63 9.21
CA GLU A 222 16.08 -4.71 10.17
C GLU A 222 14.75 -5.41 9.91
N LEU A 223 14.72 -6.75 10.05
CA LEU A 223 13.49 -7.52 10.18
C LEU A 223 13.24 -7.72 11.67
N THR A 224 12.09 -7.27 12.17
CA THR A 224 11.71 -7.40 13.60
C THR A 224 10.42 -8.19 13.75
N GLY A 225 10.04 -8.55 14.97
CA GLY A 225 8.83 -9.35 15.24
C GLY A 225 9.00 -10.87 15.02
N PRO A 226 7.89 -11.63 14.99
CA PRO A 226 7.92 -13.09 15.12
C PRO A 226 8.63 -13.84 13.98
N ALA A 227 8.67 -13.28 12.76
CA ALA A 227 9.34 -13.94 11.65
C ALA A 227 10.86 -13.69 11.61
N ALA A 228 11.35 -12.66 12.31
CA ALA A 228 12.76 -12.28 12.29
C ALA A 228 13.67 -13.45 12.72
N GLY A 229 14.57 -13.86 11.81
CA GLY A 229 15.50 -14.96 11.99
C GLY A 229 14.97 -16.35 11.61
N HIS A 230 13.74 -16.44 11.12
CA HIS A 230 13.18 -17.69 10.59
C HIS A 230 13.93 -18.15 9.34
N ASP A 231 14.01 -19.47 9.11
CA ASP A 231 14.78 -20.05 8.00
C ASP A 231 14.29 -19.57 6.62
N LEU A 232 12.99 -19.32 6.48
CA LEU A 232 12.39 -18.75 5.25
C LEU A 232 12.81 -17.30 4.95
N LEU A 233 13.46 -16.61 5.88
CA LEU A 233 14.01 -15.26 5.69
C LEU A 233 15.54 -15.24 5.50
N LYS A 234 16.20 -16.40 5.60
CA LYS A 234 17.66 -16.49 5.46
C LYS A 234 18.03 -16.56 3.98
N THR A 235 19.02 -15.75 3.60
CA THR A 235 19.62 -15.79 2.26
C THR A 235 21.12 -16.01 2.40
N LYS A 236 21.82 -16.20 1.27
CA LYS A 236 23.29 -16.27 1.29
C LYS A 236 23.92 -14.96 1.80
N ALA A 237 23.32 -13.82 1.45
CA ALA A 237 23.80 -12.50 1.86
C ALA A 237 23.46 -12.16 3.33
N ASP A 238 22.35 -12.70 3.85
CA ASP A 238 21.99 -12.61 5.26
C ASP A 238 21.61 -13.99 5.83
N PRO A 239 22.58 -14.75 6.34
CA PRO A 239 22.31 -16.05 6.96
C PRO A 239 21.60 -15.94 8.31
N THR A 240 21.47 -14.73 8.86
CA THR A 240 20.78 -14.52 10.14
C THR A 240 19.27 -14.40 9.98
N GLY A 241 18.77 -14.00 8.79
CA GLY A 241 17.35 -13.77 8.52
C GLY A 241 16.78 -12.55 9.25
N ARG A 242 17.64 -11.60 9.63
CA ARG A 242 17.30 -10.42 10.46
C ARG A 242 17.62 -9.10 9.79
N ARG A 243 18.27 -9.10 8.64
CA ARG A 243 18.64 -7.89 7.90
C ARG A 243 18.20 -8.02 6.46
N SER A 244 17.60 -6.99 5.89
CA SER A 244 17.21 -6.95 4.47
C SER A 244 17.71 -5.69 3.79
N LEU A 245 17.69 -5.69 2.46
CA LEU A 245 17.97 -4.50 1.67
C LEU A 245 16.68 -3.99 1.06
N GLY A 246 16.33 -2.79 1.49
CA GLY A 246 15.40 -1.90 0.85
C GLY A 246 13.92 -2.16 1.08
N THR A 247 13.18 -1.18 0.61
CA THR A 247 11.73 -1.17 0.49
C THR A 247 11.39 -0.55 -0.87
N TRP A 248 10.35 -1.04 -1.51
CA TRP A 248 9.90 -0.60 -2.83
C TRP A 248 8.43 -0.92 -3.00
N ASN A 249 7.81 -0.33 -4.02
CA ASN A 249 6.38 -0.42 -4.23
C ASN A 249 5.63 0.03 -2.96
N ASN A 250 6.06 1.19 -2.47
CA ASN A 250 5.58 1.83 -1.27
C ASN A 250 4.28 2.56 -1.59
N CYS A 251 3.13 2.00 -1.23
CA CYS A 251 1.81 2.50 -1.62
C CYS A 251 1.29 3.59 -0.65
N GLY A 252 0.27 3.29 0.14
CA GLY A 252 -0.26 4.14 1.20
C GLY A 252 0.62 4.18 2.46
N ASN A 253 0.10 4.77 3.51
CA ASN A 253 0.87 5.04 4.71
C ASN A 253 0.11 4.91 6.03
N GLY A 254 0.88 4.95 7.11
CA GLY A 254 0.40 5.08 8.48
C GLY A 254 1.27 6.03 9.30
N ARG A 255 0.79 6.39 10.48
CA ARG A 255 1.53 7.23 11.42
C ARG A 255 1.34 6.74 12.84
N THR A 256 2.45 6.59 13.56
CA THR A 256 2.40 6.16 14.95
C THR A 256 2.26 7.36 15.91
N PRO A 257 1.66 7.18 17.10
CA PRO A 257 1.59 8.23 18.11
C PRO A 257 2.94 8.48 18.81
N TRP A 258 3.98 7.70 18.50
CA TRP A 258 5.35 7.94 18.95
C TRP A 258 6.23 8.60 17.88
N GLY A 259 5.65 9.07 16.77
CA GLY A 259 6.32 9.98 15.85
C GLY A 259 7.06 9.30 14.68
N THR A 260 6.80 8.02 14.43
CA THR A 260 7.36 7.30 13.29
C THR A 260 6.35 7.18 12.14
N TYR A 261 6.89 6.97 10.95
CA TYR A 261 6.17 6.78 9.70
C TYR A 261 6.06 5.29 9.37
N LEU A 262 4.88 4.86 8.92
CA LEU A 262 4.66 3.51 8.41
C LEU A 262 4.48 3.60 6.90
N THR A 263 5.37 2.95 6.15
CA THR A 263 5.25 2.77 4.70
C THR A 263 4.91 1.33 4.40
N CYS A 264 4.15 1.08 3.34
CA CYS A 264 3.55 -0.23 3.06
C CYS A 264 4.05 -0.78 1.72
N GLU A 265 4.70 -1.95 1.74
CA GLU A 265 5.12 -2.65 0.51
C GLU A 265 3.92 -3.41 -0.08
N GLU A 266 3.51 -3.03 -1.28
CA GLU A 266 2.26 -3.46 -1.90
C GLU A 266 2.54 -4.46 -3.03
N ASN A 267 2.67 -4.04 -4.29
CA ASN A 267 3.00 -4.88 -5.44
C ASN A 267 4.48 -5.31 -5.53
N PHE A 268 5.07 -5.75 -4.41
CA PHE A 268 6.47 -6.16 -4.33
C PHE A 268 6.83 -7.35 -5.24
N ASN A 269 5.85 -8.20 -5.58
CA ASN A 269 6.01 -9.41 -6.37
C ASN A 269 6.42 -9.13 -7.81
N GLY A 270 5.97 -8.00 -8.38
CA GLY A 270 6.21 -7.61 -9.78
C GLY A 270 7.67 -7.32 -10.15
N TYR A 271 8.59 -7.37 -9.19
CA TYR A 271 10.01 -7.06 -9.35
C TYR A 271 10.90 -8.31 -9.40
N PHE A 272 10.34 -9.47 -9.08
CA PHE A 272 11.05 -10.74 -9.09
C PHE A 272 10.89 -11.45 -10.43
N SER A 273 11.93 -12.17 -10.84
CA SER A 273 11.94 -13.01 -12.04
C SER A 273 12.80 -14.25 -11.80
N SER A 274 12.82 -15.20 -12.73
CA SER A 274 13.66 -16.39 -12.65
C SER A 274 14.62 -16.45 -13.84
N SER A 275 15.91 -16.71 -13.62
CA SER A 275 16.82 -17.09 -14.71
C SER A 275 16.63 -18.53 -15.19
N ASP A 276 15.92 -19.36 -14.42
CA ASP A 276 15.52 -20.71 -14.79
C ASP A 276 14.03 -20.74 -15.14
N GLU A 277 13.71 -20.79 -16.43
CA GLU A 277 12.32 -20.89 -16.93
C GLU A 277 11.64 -22.22 -16.54
N ALA A 278 12.41 -23.26 -16.21
CA ALA A 278 11.90 -24.55 -15.78
C ALA A 278 11.70 -24.64 -14.25
N LEU A 279 12.02 -23.58 -13.50
CA LEU A 279 11.86 -23.56 -12.05
C LEU A 279 10.42 -23.88 -11.65
N ALA A 280 10.24 -24.91 -10.82
CA ALA A 280 8.92 -25.22 -10.27
C ALA A 280 8.54 -24.19 -9.20
N LEU A 281 7.54 -23.35 -9.50
CA LEU A 281 7.03 -22.36 -8.54
C LEU A 281 6.37 -23.05 -7.34
N SER A 282 6.75 -22.63 -6.14
CA SER A 282 6.15 -23.11 -4.90
C SER A 282 4.68 -22.65 -4.79
N PRO A 283 3.85 -23.33 -3.97
CA PRO A 283 2.50 -22.84 -3.68
C PRO A 283 2.49 -21.42 -3.11
N ALA A 284 3.49 -21.06 -2.30
CA ALA A 284 3.64 -19.70 -1.78
C ALA A 284 3.95 -18.71 -2.91
N PHE A 285 4.85 -19.01 -3.84
CA PHE A 285 5.11 -18.12 -4.98
C PHE A 285 3.86 -17.84 -5.79
N ARG A 286 3.07 -18.88 -6.10
CA ARG A 286 1.79 -18.71 -6.81
C ARG A 286 0.83 -17.82 -6.01
N ARG A 287 0.68 -18.06 -4.70
CA ARG A 287 -0.25 -17.30 -3.86
C ARG A 287 0.11 -15.81 -3.72
N TYR A 288 1.36 -15.45 -3.90
CA TYR A 288 1.83 -14.07 -3.83
C TYR A 288 2.18 -13.49 -5.21
N GLY A 289 1.75 -14.13 -6.30
CA GLY A 289 1.99 -13.63 -7.66
C GLY A 289 3.47 -13.52 -8.06
N VAL A 290 4.36 -14.31 -7.45
CA VAL A 290 5.79 -14.36 -7.80
C VAL A 290 5.99 -15.38 -8.91
N GLY A 291 6.49 -14.93 -10.06
CA GLY A 291 6.61 -15.74 -11.27
C GLY A 291 8.00 -15.76 -11.90
N HIS A 292 8.09 -16.36 -13.09
CA HIS A 292 9.33 -16.43 -13.87
C HIS A 292 9.71 -15.11 -14.54
N LYS A 293 8.74 -14.22 -14.75
CA LYS A 293 8.94 -12.91 -15.38
C LYS A 293 8.52 -11.83 -14.41
N ASP A 294 9.30 -10.76 -14.38
CA ASP A 294 8.93 -9.54 -13.70
C ASP A 294 7.99 -8.70 -14.59
N TRP A 295 7.57 -7.55 -14.09
CA TRP A 295 6.69 -6.63 -14.81
C TRP A 295 7.46 -5.61 -15.67
N GLY A 296 8.66 -5.99 -16.14
CA GLY A 296 9.50 -5.17 -17.01
C GLY A 296 10.43 -4.19 -16.29
N TYR A 297 10.62 -4.34 -14.98
CA TYR A 297 11.59 -3.55 -14.20
C TYR A 297 13.04 -3.99 -14.42
N ALA A 298 13.25 -5.21 -14.89
CA ALA A 298 14.51 -5.86 -15.21
C ALA A 298 15.55 -5.82 -14.08
N TRP A 299 15.14 -5.77 -12.80
CA TRP A 299 16.08 -5.61 -11.68
C TRP A 299 17.07 -6.78 -11.56
N ALA A 300 16.61 -8.00 -11.83
CA ALA A 300 17.44 -9.21 -11.81
C ALA A 300 18.62 -9.18 -12.80
N THR A 301 18.58 -8.30 -13.82
CA THR A 301 19.67 -8.16 -14.81
C THR A 301 20.94 -7.53 -14.22
N ALA A 302 20.81 -6.74 -13.15
CA ALA A 302 21.93 -6.07 -12.49
C ALA A 302 22.06 -6.41 -11.00
N ASP A 303 21.00 -6.93 -10.39
CA ASP A 303 20.99 -7.38 -9.00
C ASP A 303 20.33 -8.76 -8.89
N GLU A 304 21.16 -9.81 -8.79
CA GLU A 304 20.68 -11.19 -8.75
C GLU A 304 19.79 -11.50 -7.55
N ARG A 305 19.72 -10.62 -6.54
CA ARG A 305 18.79 -10.73 -5.40
C ARG A 305 17.33 -10.88 -5.85
N PHE A 306 16.97 -10.33 -7.00
CA PHE A 306 15.63 -10.41 -7.59
C PHE A 306 15.42 -11.64 -8.51
N ASP A 307 16.41 -12.52 -8.60
CA ASP A 307 16.34 -13.80 -9.31
C ASP A 307 15.96 -14.94 -8.35
N ILE A 308 14.73 -15.42 -8.43
CA ILE A 308 14.17 -16.43 -7.52
C ILE A 308 14.79 -17.82 -7.71
N ALA A 309 15.46 -18.09 -8.84
CA ALA A 309 16.20 -19.34 -9.02
C ALA A 309 17.48 -19.37 -8.16
N LYS A 310 18.04 -18.19 -7.86
CA LYS A 310 19.27 -18.03 -7.07
C LYS A 310 18.99 -17.69 -5.62
N HIS A 311 18.00 -16.83 -5.36
CA HIS A 311 17.66 -16.31 -4.05
C HIS A 311 16.16 -16.53 -3.73
N PRO A 312 15.70 -17.78 -3.60
CA PRO A 312 14.28 -18.12 -3.46
C PRO A 312 13.63 -17.58 -2.17
N ASN A 313 14.44 -17.22 -1.16
CA ASN A 313 13.95 -16.63 0.08
C ASN A 313 13.88 -15.10 0.05
N GLU A 314 14.42 -14.42 -0.98
CA GLU A 314 14.36 -12.96 -1.05
C GLU A 314 12.93 -12.43 -1.16
N PRO A 315 12.00 -13.04 -1.94
CA PRO A 315 10.60 -12.61 -1.94
C PRO A 315 9.94 -12.61 -0.55
N ASN A 316 10.38 -13.47 0.37
CA ASN A 316 9.85 -13.54 1.74
C ASN A 316 10.29 -12.37 2.63
N ARG A 317 11.25 -11.55 2.17
CA ARG A 317 11.82 -10.38 2.88
C ARG A 317 11.21 -9.05 2.40
N ALA A 318 10.17 -9.11 1.56
CA ALA A 318 9.36 -7.99 1.10
C ALA A 318 7.85 -8.27 1.31
N GLY A 319 7.03 -7.24 1.17
CA GLY A 319 5.57 -7.27 1.42
C GLY A 319 5.21 -7.00 2.87
N TYR A 320 5.97 -6.14 3.56
CA TYR A 320 5.72 -5.77 4.96
C TYR A 320 5.42 -4.28 5.11
N VAL A 321 4.75 -3.94 6.20
CA VAL A 321 4.80 -2.58 6.75
C VAL A 321 6.22 -2.31 7.28
N VAL A 322 6.82 -1.20 6.86
CA VAL A 322 8.14 -0.74 7.27
C VAL A 322 8.02 0.54 8.08
N GLU A 323 8.59 0.54 9.28
CA GLU A 323 8.64 1.70 10.16
C GLU A 323 9.93 2.49 9.97
N ILE A 324 9.80 3.79 9.76
CA ILE A 324 10.89 4.76 9.57
C ILE A 324 10.74 5.86 10.62
N ASP A 325 11.85 6.27 11.25
CA ASP A 325 11.88 7.50 12.03
C ASP A 325 12.23 8.67 11.08
N PRO A 326 11.27 9.56 10.74
CA PRO A 326 11.53 10.68 9.85
C PRO A 326 12.35 11.78 10.53
N LEU A 327 12.53 11.73 11.85
CA LEU A 327 13.25 12.73 12.64
C LEU A 327 14.69 12.30 12.98
N ASP A 328 15.05 11.05 12.66
CA ASP A 328 16.42 10.54 12.74
C ASP A 328 16.86 10.01 11.36
N PRO A 329 17.60 10.80 10.56
CA PRO A 329 18.01 10.42 9.21
C PRO A 329 18.99 9.23 9.18
N GLU A 330 19.65 8.92 10.30
CA GLU A 330 20.60 7.80 10.41
C GLU A 330 19.93 6.52 10.96
N SER A 331 18.68 6.61 11.44
CA SER A 331 17.94 5.46 11.95
C SER A 331 17.83 4.34 10.92
N THR A 332 17.94 3.07 11.35
CA THR A 332 17.72 1.93 10.46
C THR A 332 16.23 1.60 10.39
N PRO A 333 15.58 1.59 9.21
CA PRO A 333 14.17 1.22 9.08
C PRO A 333 13.91 -0.23 9.50
N LYS A 334 12.70 -0.50 10.01
CA LYS A 334 12.32 -1.80 10.57
C LYS A 334 11.12 -2.38 9.82
N LYS A 335 11.29 -3.52 9.16
CA LYS A 335 10.18 -4.31 8.60
C LYS A 335 9.47 -5.04 9.73
N ARG A 336 8.22 -4.66 10.01
CA ARG A 336 7.43 -5.11 11.17
C ARG A 336 6.68 -6.41 10.86
N THR A 337 7.37 -7.55 11.00
CA THR A 337 6.81 -8.84 10.56
C THR A 337 5.56 -9.27 11.32
N ALA A 338 5.31 -8.74 12.52
CA ALA A 338 4.09 -9.08 13.29
C ALA A 338 2.79 -8.58 12.63
N LEU A 339 2.89 -7.62 11.72
CA LEU A 339 1.77 -7.09 10.94
C LEU A 339 1.45 -7.96 9.71
N GLY A 340 2.22 -9.02 9.47
CA GLY A 340 2.01 -9.97 8.38
C GLY A 340 2.63 -9.54 7.05
N ARG A 341 2.73 -10.50 6.13
CA ARG A 341 3.29 -10.32 4.79
C ARG A 341 2.19 -10.44 3.73
N MET A 342 1.96 -9.38 2.98
CA MET A 342 0.91 -9.25 1.95
C MET A 342 1.17 -8.02 1.08
N LYS A 343 0.26 -7.67 0.17
CA LYS A 343 0.35 -6.43 -0.60
C LYS A 343 -0.32 -5.31 0.19
N HIS A 344 0.42 -4.72 1.13
CA HIS A 344 -0.15 -3.73 2.04
C HIS A 344 -0.44 -2.43 1.30
N GLU A 345 -1.69 -1.95 1.33
CA GLU A 345 -2.02 -0.61 0.86
C GLU A 345 -1.55 0.45 1.86
N ASN A 346 -2.25 0.58 2.99
CA ASN A 346 -1.95 1.51 4.06
C ASN A 346 -1.94 0.81 5.43
N ALA A 347 -1.58 1.55 6.48
CA ALA A 347 -1.52 1.02 7.85
C ALA A 347 -2.20 1.98 8.81
N GLU A 348 -3.52 1.89 8.91
CA GLU A 348 -4.31 2.77 9.77
C GLU A 348 -4.17 2.37 11.23
N LEU A 349 -3.38 3.15 11.97
CA LEU A 349 -3.04 2.89 13.36
C LEU A 349 -3.87 3.76 14.30
N VAL A 350 -4.54 3.10 15.25
CA VAL A 350 -5.27 3.75 16.34
C VAL A 350 -4.83 3.25 17.71
N VAL A 351 -4.98 4.12 18.72
CA VAL A 351 -4.89 3.72 20.13
C VAL A 351 -6.29 3.38 20.59
N ALA A 352 -6.55 2.09 20.85
CA ALA A 352 -7.85 1.64 21.35
C ALA A 352 -8.13 2.19 22.76
N ALA A 353 -9.39 2.18 23.19
CA ALA A 353 -9.80 2.69 24.51
C ALA A 353 -9.09 2.03 25.70
N ASN A 354 -8.58 0.81 25.52
CA ASN A 354 -7.78 0.10 26.52
C ASN A 354 -6.27 0.38 26.43
N GLY A 355 -5.85 1.34 25.60
CA GLY A 355 -4.47 1.74 25.39
C GLY A 355 -3.67 0.84 24.44
N ARG A 356 -4.21 -0.28 23.97
CA ARG A 356 -3.52 -1.16 23.01
C ARG A 356 -3.49 -0.49 21.63
N ILE A 357 -2.42 -0.75 20.88
CA ILE A 357 -2.32 -0.35 19.48
C ILE A 357 -3.13 -1.32 18.64
N VAL A 358 -3.93 -0.75 17.74
CA VAL A 358 -4.64 -1.48 16.69
C VAL A 358 -4.19 -0.92 15.34
N VAL A 359 -3.84 -1.80 14.41
CA VAL A 359 -3.50 -1.42 13.03
C VAL A 359 -4.43 -2.15 12.07
N TYR A 360 -5.16 -1.41 11.24
CA TYR A 360 -5.99 -1.96 10.17
C TYR A 360 -5.22 -1.88 8.85
N MET A 361 -5.29 -2.95 8.05
CA MET A 361 -4.48 -3.09 6.82
C MET A 361 -5.31 -3.81 5.75
N GLY A 362 -5.37 -3.23 4.56
CA GLY A 362 -5.86 -3.88 3.34
C GLY A 362 -4.75 -4.65 2.64
N ASP A 363 -5.13 -5.75 1.98
CA ASP A 363 -4.29 -6.50 1.04
C ASP A 363 -4.84 -6.28 -0.36
N ASP A 364 -4.28 -5.31 -1.10
CA ASP A 364 -4.84 -4.88 -2.38
C ASP A 364 -4.53 -5.89 -3.50
N GLU A 365 -5.40 -6.89 -3.57
CA GLU A 365 -5.55 -7.76 -4.72
C GLU A 365 -6.97 -8.31 -4.70
N ARG A 366 -7.56 -8.54 -5.87
CA ARG A 366 -8.92 -9.07 -5.95
C ARG A 366 -9.00 -10.40 -5.19
N GLY A 367 -9.97 -10.50 -4.29
CA GLY A 367 -10.24 -11.73 -3.57
C GLY A 367 -9.25 -12.02 -2.42
N GLU A 368 -8.40 -11.07 -2.04
CA GLU A 368 -7.65 -11.14 -0.78
C GLU A 368 -8.44 -10.50 0.37
N TYR A 369 -7.80 -10.06 1.47
CA TYR A 369 -8.50 -9.88 2.75
C TYR A 369 -8.24 -8.54 3.43
N LEU A 370 -9.13 -8.20 4.37
CA LEU A 370 -8.92 -7.12 5.34
C LEU A 370 -8.35 -7.68 6.65
N TYR A 371 -7.34 -7.02 7.21
CA TYR A 371 -6.62 -7.46 8.39
C TYR A 371 -6.66 -6.44 9.53
N ARG A 372 -6.44 -6.94 10.75
CA ARG A 372 -6.27 -6.14 11.95
C ARG A 372 -5.19 -6.73 12.82
N TYR A 373 -4.24 -5.93 13.26
CA TYR A 373 -3.27 -6.26 14.30
C TYR A 373 -3.67 -5.61 15.63
N VAL A 374 -3.43 -6.30 16.75
CA VAL A 374 -3.61 -5.75 18.10
C VAL A 374 -2.37 -6.05 18.97
N SER A 375 -1.67 -5.01 19.45
CA SER A 375 -0.45 -5.15 20.26
C SER A 375 -0.70 -5.81 21.61
N ASP A 376 0.23 -6.58 22.15
CA ASP A 376 0.14 -7.16 23.51
C ASP A 376 0.29 -6.06 24.58
N GLY A 377 1.17 -5.09 24.30
CA GLY A 377 1.42 -3.93 25.16
C GLY A 377 0.42 -2.80 24.96
N VAL A 378 0.51 -1.79 25.84
CA VAL A 378 -0.25 -0.55 25.77
C VAL A 378 0.69 0.61 25.45
N TYR A 379 0.20 1.55 24.63
CA TYR A 379 0.90 2.78 24.36
C TYR A 379 0.85 3.72 25.57
N ALA A 380 1.99 4.32 25.88
CA ALA A 380 2.09 5.41 26.81
C ALA A 380 3.14 6.41 26.29
N ALA A 381 2.75 7.69 26.23
CA ALA A 381 3.64 8.76 25.81
C ALA A 381 4.91 8.80 26.70
N GLY A 382 6.08 8.93 26.07
CA GLY A 382 7.37 8.99 26.77
C GLY A 382 7.92 7.66 27.29
N ARG A 383 7.27 6.52 26.98
CA ARG A 383 7.83 5.18 27.23
C ARG A 383 8.41 4.57 25.95
N GLY A 384 9.24 3.54 26.10
CA GLY A 384 9.73 2.74 24.97
C GLY A 384 8.57 2.03 24.28
N ASN A 385 8.41 2.28 22.97
CA ASN A 385 7.32 1.75 22.16
C ASN A 385 7.80 0.77 21.08
N ASP A 386 9.09 0.43 21.07
CA ASP A 386 9.75 -0.36 20.01
C ASP A 386 9.10 -1.73 19.78
N ASP A 387 8.57 -2.34 20.85
CA ASP A 387 7.98 -3.69 20.83
C ASP A 387 6.48 -3.68 20.46
N LEU A 388 5.81 -2.52 20.40
CA LEU A 388 4.36 -2.45 20.23
C LEU A 388 3.88 -2.96 18.86
N LEU A 389 4.75 -2.92 17.85
CA LEU A 389 4.50 -3.49 16.51
C LEU A 389 5.20 -4.85 16.30
N ASP A 390 5.91 -5.37 17.31
CA ASP A 390 6.59 -6.67 17.24
C ASP A 390 5.83 -7.76 18.01
N ARG A 391 5.01 -7.38 18.99
CA ARG A 391 4.33 -8.30 19.91
C ARG A 391 2.84 -7.99 19.97
N GLY A 392 2.04 -8.87 19.37
CA GLY A 392 0.58 -8.73 19.31
C GLY A 392 -0.06 -9.94 18.64
N THR A 393 -1.34 -9.80 18.29
CA THR A 393 -2.09 -10.81 17.52
C THR A 393 -2.58 -10.21 16.21
N LEU A 394 -2.36 -10.93 15.11
CA LEU A 394 -2.88 -10.60 13.79
C LEU A 394 -4.21 -11.32 13.56
N TYR A 395 -5.15 -10.65 12.91
CA TYR A 395 -6.50 -11.13 12.62
C TYR A 395 -6.84 -10.87 11.15
N ALA A 396 -7.70 -11.71 10.58
CA ALA A 396 -8.34 -11.48 9.29
C ALA A 396 -9.87 -11.34 9.47
N ALA A 397 -10.52 -10.52 8.64
CA ALA A 397 -11.96 -10.25 8.75
C ALA A 397 -12.81 -11.38 8.15
N ARG A 398 -13.94 -11.68 8.80
CA ARG A 398 -15.10 -12.35 8.20
C ARG A 398 -16.30 -11.41 8.30
N PHE A 399 -17.02 -11.24 7.21
CA PHE A 399 -18.29 -10.52 7.18
C PHE A 399 -19.45 -11.50 7.03
N ASP A 400 -20.53 -11.26 7.75
CA ASP A 400 -21.72 -12.11 7.79
C ASP A 400 -22.92 -11.35 7.16
N ALA A 401 -23.82 -12.09 6.51
CA ALA A 401 -24.94 -11.52 5.75
C ALA A 401 -26.05 -10.85 6.59
N ASP A 402 -25.87 -10.71 7.91
CA ASP A 402 -26.73 -9.95 8.80
C ASP A 402 -26.21 -8.54 9.10
N GLY A 403 -25.09 -8.15 8.47
CA GLY A 403 -24.44 -6.86 8.65
C GLY A 403 -23.46 -6.84 9.84
N THR A 404 -23.16 -7.99 10.43
CA THR A 404 -22.11 -8.15 11.43
C THR A 404 -20.82 -8.71 10.82
N GLY A 405 -19.76 -8.79 11.63
CA GLY A 405 -18.50 -9.40 11.23
C GLY A 405 -17.67 -9.81 12.43
N GLU A 406 -16.67 -10.62 12.18
CA GLU A 406 -15.77 -11.19 13.18
C GLU A 406 -14.30 -11.01 12.76
N TRP A 407 -13.44 -10.78 13.74
CA TRP A 407 -12.00 -10.80 13.54
C TRP A 407 -11.44 -12.17 13.93
N LEU A 408 -11.02 -12.94 12.94
CA LEU A 408 -10.51 -14.29 13.11
C LEU A 408 -9.02 -14.26 13.45
N ALA A 409 -8.65 -14.72 14.64
CA ALA A 409 -7.26 -14.71 15.08
C ALA A 409 -6.40 -15.65 14.22
N LEU A 410 -5.24 -15.18 13.77
CA LEU A 410 -4.26 -15.98 13.03
C LEU A 410 -3.23 -16.53 14.01
N THR A 411 -3.45 -17.77 14.45
CA THR A 411 -2.61 -18.48 15.41
C THR A 411 -2.33 -19.90 14.91
N PRO A 412 -1.25 -20.57 15.36
CA PRO A 412 -1.01 -21.96 14.98
C PRO A 412 -2.22 -22.88 15.19
N GLN A 413 -3.00 -22.63 16.25
CA GLN A 413 -4.19 -23.41 16.59
C GLN A 413 -5.34 -23.19 15.60
N THR A 414 -5.53 -21.95 15.13
CA THR A 414 -6.64 -21.61 14.23
C THR A 414 -6.31 -21.87 12.77
N THR A 415 -5.04 -21.75 12.37
CA THR A 415 -4.59 -21.89 10.98
C THR A 415 -4.05 -23.29 10.66
N GLY A 416 -3.63 -24.05 11.68
CA GLY A 416 -2.93 -25.33 11.51
C GLY A 416 -1.46 -25.19 11.07
N MET A 417 -0.93 -23.97 11.00
CA MET A 417 0.46 -23.70 10.60
C MET A 417 1.44 -23.93 11.77
N ALA A 418 2.71 -24.19 11.46
CA ALA A 418 3.66 -24.67 12.46
C ALA A 418 4.05 -23.60 13.49
N SER A 419 4.05 -22.33 13.11
CA SER A 419 4.49 -21.24 13.98
C SER A 419 3.90 -19.89 13.64
N ARG A 420 4.01 -18.95 14.59
CA ARG A 420 3.70 -17.53 14.35
C ARG A 420 4.59 -16.91 13.27
N ALA A 421 5.86 -17.34 13.19
CA ALA A 421 6.78 -16.88 12.16
C ALA A 421 6.26 -17.25 10.76
N GLU A 422 5.84 -18.50 10.58
CA GLU A 422 5.28 -18.99 9.32
C GLU A 422 3.98 -18.25 8.96
N ILE A 423 3.09 -18.01 9.94
CA ILE A 423 1.86 -17.21 9.75
C ILE A 423 2.20 -15.79 9.28
N CYS A 424 3.23 -15.17 9.83
CA CYS A 424 3.65 -13.82 9.43
C CYS A 424 4.25 -13.78 8.01
N ILE A 425 4.89 -14.85 7.54
CA ILE A 425 5.49 -14.94 6.20
C ILE A 425 4.45 -15.36 5.15
N HIS A 426 3.48 -16.19 5.56
CA HIS A 426 2.43 -16.75 4.70
C HIS A 426 1.04 -16.30 5.17
N THR A 427 0.90 -15.01 5.47
CA THR A 427 -0.32 -14.40 6.03
C THR A 427 -1.56 -14.62 5.18
N ARG A 428 -1.46 -14.47 3.86
CA ARG A 428 -2.55 -14.80 2.92
C ARG A 428 -3.05 -16.24 3.07
N MET A 429 -2.13 -17.21 3.20
CA MET A 429 -2.47 -18.62 3.38
C MET A 429 -3.11 -18.88 4.75
N ALA A 430 -2.63 -18.20 5.80
CA ALA A 430 -3.22 -18.24 7.13
C ALA A 430 -4.67 -17.72 7.15
N ALA A 431 -4.94 -16.61 6.46
CA ALA A 431 -6.28 -16.02 6.34
C ALA A 431 -7.24 -16.94 5.57
N SER A 432 -6.77 -17.60 4.51
CA SER A 432 -7.55 -18.64 3.82
C SER A 432 -7.89 -19.81 4.74
N ALA A 433 -6.93 -20.27 5.56
CA ALA A 433 -7.13 -21.40 6.47
C ALA A 433 -8.24 -21.16 7.51
N VAL A 434 -8.37 -19.91 7.98
CA VAL A 434 -9.46 -19.51 8.89
C VAL A 434 -10.75 -19.13 8.17
N LYS A 435 -10.79 -19.16 6.83
CA LYS A 435 -11.94 -18.79 5.99
C LYS A 435 -12.34 -17.32 6.17
N ALA A 436 -11.35 -16.42 6.14
CA ALA A 436 -11.61 -14.99 6.01
C ALA A 436 -12.41 -14.68 4.73
N THR A 437 -13.19 -13.59 4.76
CA THR A 437 -14.01 -13.17 3.62
C THR A 437 -13.12 -12.52 2.57
N THR A 438 -13.11 -13.08 1.36
CA THR A 438 -12.41 -12.47 0.22
C THR A 438 -13.09 -11.15 -0.18
N MET A 439 -12.30 -10.13 -0.50
CA MET A 439 -12.72 -8.73 -0.63
C MET A 439 -12.49 -8.20 -2.04
N ASP A 440 -13.25 -7.16 -2.41
CA ASP A 440 -13.09 -6.42 -3.66
C ASP A 440 -11.97 -5.39 -3.53
N ARG A 441 -10.72 -5.86 -3.49
CA ARG A 441 -9.52 -4.99 -3.50
C ARG A 441 -9.49 -3.96 -2.37
N PRO A 442 -9.25 -4.40 -1.13
CA PRO A 442 -9.19 -3.51 0.01
C PRO A 442 -7.94 -2.61 -0.07
N GLU A 443 -8.14 -1.38 -0.54
CA GLU A 443 -7.15 -0.30 -0.52
C GLU A 443 -7.11 0.39 0.87
N TRP A 444 -7.27 1.73 0.91
CA TRP A 444 -7.02 2.51 2.12
C TRP A 444 -8.09 2.29 3.19
N VAL A 445 -7.64 2.08 4.42
CA VAL A 445 -8.46 2.13 5.61
C VAL A 445 -8.27 3.46 6.33
N ALA A 446 -9.35 4.05 6.86
CA ALA A 446 -9.26 5.24 7.71
C ALA A 446 -10.13 5.11 8.97
N ALA A 447 -9.63 5.54 10.13
CA ALA A 447 -10.41 5.55 11.35
C ALA A 447 -10.95 6.94 11.67
N ASN A 448 -12.18 6.99 12.19
CA ASN A 448 -12.76 8.23 12.67
C ASN A 448 -12.05 8.69 13.94
N PRO A 449 -11.47 9.92 13.99
CA PRO A 449 -10.74 10.38 15.17
C PRO A 449 -11.65 10.66 16.38
N HIS A 450 -12.97 10.63 16.20
CA HIS A 450 -13.96 10.98 17.23
C HIS A 450 -14.92 9.83 17.57
N LYS A 451 -14.84 8.70 16.85
CA LYS A 451 -15.76 7.58 17.01
C LYS A 451 -15.05 6.26 16.74
N ALA A 452 -15.59 5.17 17.29
CA ALA A 452 -15.13 3.82 16.99
C ALA A 452 -15.70 3.32 15.65
N GLU A 453 -15.37 4.03 14.57
CA GLU A 453 -15.77 3.73 13.19
C GLU A 453 -14.49 3.67 12.33
N ALA A 454 -14.36 2.64 11.50
CA ALA A 454 -13.33 2.53 10.45
C ALA A 454 -14.04 2.46 9.09
N TYR A 455 -13.40 3.01 8.06
CA TYR A 455 -13.88 3.14 6.70
C TYR A 455 -12.95 2.42 5.75
#